data_AF-A0A925MF06-F1
#
_entry.id   AF-A0A925MF06-F1
#
_cell.length_a   1.000
_cell.length_b   1.000
_cell.length_c   1.000
_cell.angle_alpha   90.00
_cell.angle_beta   90.00
_cell.angle_gamma   90.00
#
_symmetry.space_group_name_H-M   'P 1'
#
loop_
_entity.id
_entity.type
_entity.pdbx_description
1 polymer ?
#
loop_
_entity_poly.entity_id
_entity_poly.type
_entity_poly.pdbx_seq_one_letter_code
_entity_poly.pdbx_strand_id
1 'polypeptide(L)'
;MKLTKDQVAAVVTEASQKMSDPNYSAVLVGGFVQTQTQVAQFISAHDQELGGAEAIVNVIFHCALVAQCFQRNGGKVRTLSYEDLDGAARGEPLARLAQAQLPLHEFILANVEQVEAQKLVAMIALAIDGMS
;
A
#
# COMPACT_ATOMS: atom_id res chain seq x y z
N MET A 1 0.15 -5.50 14.24
CA MET A 1 -1.28 -5.31 14.63
C MET A 1 -2.18 -5.95 13.58
N LYS A 2 -3.13 -6.83 13.94
CA LYS A 2 -4.06 -7.44 12.97
C LYS A 2 -5.23 -6.49 12.66
N LEU A 3 -5.44 -6.20 11.38
CA LEU A 3 -6.58 -5.42 10.91
C LEU A 3 -7.82 -6.30 10.75
N THR A 4 -9.00 -5.76 11.02
CA THR A 4 -10.27 -6.43 10.70
C THR A 4 -10.76 -6.01 9.31
N LYS A 5 -11.71 -6.79 8.76
CA LYS A 5 -12.36 -6.48 7.49
C LYS A 5 -13.06 -5.12 7.54
N ASP A 6 -13.78 -4.83 8.62
CA ASP A 6 -14.52 -3.57 8.79
C ASP A 6 -13.57 -2.36 8.84
N GLN A 7 -12.40 -2.52 9.46
CA GLN A 7 -11.39 -1.47 9.53
C GLN A 7 -10.82 -1.11 8.15
N VAL A 8 -10.51 -2.12 7.33
CA VAL A 8 -10.05 -1.90 5.95
C VAL A 8 -11.19 -1.33 5.10
N ALA A 9 -12.40 -1.89 5.20
CA ALA A 9 -13.56 -1.45 4.44
C ALA A 9 -13.94 0.01 4.73
N ALA A 10 -13.83 0.46 5.98
CA ALA A 10 -14.07 1.85 6.35
C ALA A 10 -13.13 2.83 5.63
N VAL A 11 -11.83 2.50 5.54
CA VAL A 11 -10.84 3.32 4.83
C VAL A 11 -11.14 3.38 3.34
N VAL A 12 -11.44 2.22 2.74
CA VAL A 12 -11.73 2.12 1.30
C VAL A 12 -13.01 2.87 0.94
N THR A 13 -14.07 2.70 1.73
CA THR A 13 -15.35 3.38 1.51
C THR A 13 -15.17 4.89 1.57
N GLU A 14 -14.43 5.38 2.57
CA GLU A 14 -14.15 6.81 2.71
C GLU A 14 -13.30 7.34 1.54
N ALA A 15 -12.29 6.57 1.10
CA ALA A 15 -11.50 6.93 -0.07
C ALA A 15 -12.38 7.03 -1.32
N SER A 16 -13.23 6.03 -1.58
CA SER A 16 -14.18 6.04 -2.71
C SER A 16 -15.12 7.24 -2.68
N GLN A 17 -15.61 7.65 -1.50
CA GLN A 17 -16.43 8.86 -1.35
C GLN A 17 -15.66 10.13 -1.67
N LYS A 18 -14.37 10.19 -1.31
CA LYS A 18 -13.50 11.35 -1.54
C LYS A 18 -12.94 11.41 -2.96
N MET A 19 -13.03 10.35 -3.76
CA MET A 19 -12.54 10.35 -5.15
C MET A 19 -13.27 11.35 -6.07
N SER A 20 -14.43 11.87 -5.67
CA SER A 20 -15.08 12.98 -6.38
C SER A 20 -14.34 14.31 -6.22
N ASP A 21 -13.48 14.45 -5.21
CA ASP A 21 -12.57 15.59 -5.06
C ASP A 21 -11.35 15.39 -5.98
N PRO A 22 -11.16 16.25 -7.00
CA PRO A 22 -10.06 16.11 -7.95
C PRO A 22 -8.67 16.22 -7.29
N ASN A 23 -8.57 16.78 -6.08
CA ASN A 23 -7.30 16.93 -5.38
C ASN A 23 -7.01 15.79 -4.39
N TYR A 24 -8.00 14.97 -4.03
CA TYR A 24 -7.86 13.98 -2.96
C TYR A 24 -6.71 13.00 -3.24
N SER A 25 -6.67 12.43 -4.44
CA SER A 25 -5.62 11.50 -4.84
C SER A 25 -4.24 12.17 -4.82
N ALA A 26 -4.12 13.40 -5.34
CA ALA A 26 -2.86 14.14 -5.37
C ALA A 26 -2.33 14.45 -3.95
N VAL A 27 -3.21 14.86 -3.03
CA VAL A 27 -2.84 15.11 -1.63
C VAL A 27 -2.43 13.83 -0.92
N LEU A 28 -3.18 12.74 -1.12
CA LEU A 28 -2.89 11.44 -0.51
C LEU A 28 -1.55 10.88 -0.98
N VAL A 29 -1.34 10.84 -2.30
CA VAL A 29 -0.10 10.39 -2.93
C VAL A 29 1.06 11.28 -2.48
N GLY A 30 0.91 12.60 -2.54
CA GLY A 30 1.95 13.55 -2.13
C GLY A 30 2.37 13.40 -0.67
N GLY A 31 1.41 13.24 0.24
CA GLY A 31 1.68 13.00 1.66
C GLY A 31 2.41 11.68 1.91
N PHE A 32 2.04 10.62 1.19
CA PHE A 32 2.75 9.34 1.26
C PHE A 32 4.18 9.47 0.75
N VAL A 33 4.40 10.07 -0.42
CA VAL A 33 5.75 10.28 -0.99
C VAL A 33 6.65 11.07 -0.06
N GLN A 34 6.12 12.12 0.60
CA GLN A 34 6.89 12.93 1.55
C GLN A 34 7.31 12.17 2.81
N THR A 35 6.47 11.24 3.29
CA THR A 35 6.72 10.48 4.53
C THR A 35 7.43 9.14 4.29
N GLN A 36 7.33 8.61 3.07
CA GLN A 36 7.84 7.31 2.63
C GLN A 36 8.68 7.45 1.35
N THR A 37 9.61 8.42 1.32
CA THR A 37 10.42 8.74 0.14
C THR A 37 11.12 7.53 -0.47
N GLN A 38 11.70 6.65 0.37
CA GLN A 38 12.39 5.45 -0.12
C GLN A 38 11.44 4.44 -0.76
N VAL A 39 10.22 4.31 -0.23
CA VAL A 39 9.18 3.46 -0.83
C VAL A 39 8.75 4.03 -2.19
N ALA A 40 8.56 5.33 -2.29
CA ALA A 40 8.22 5.97 -3.56
C ALA A 40 9.33 5.80 -4.62
N GLN A 41 10.59 5.98 -4.22
CA GLN A 41 11.75 5.73 -5.08
C GLN A 41 11.82 4.26 -5.52
N PHE A 42 11.61 3.34 -4.59
CA PHE A 42 11.57 1.91 -4.86
C PHE A 42 10.47 1.57 -5.88
N ILE A 43 9.21 1.98 -5.65
CA ILE A 43 8.11 1.77 -6.61
C ILE A 43 8.46 2.36 -7.98
N SER A 44 9.07 3.55 -8.00
CA SER A 44 9.42 4.22 -9.27
C SER A 44 10.48 3.44 -10.07
N ALA A 45 11.31 2.63 -9.42
CA ALA A 45 12.25 1.75 -10.11
C ALA A 45 11.56 0.63 -10.89
N HIS A 46 10.28 0.34 -10.61
CA HIS A 46 9.44 -0.64 -11.32
C HIS A 46 8.63 -0.03 -12.47
N ASP A 47 8.95 1.18 -12.94
CA ASP A 47 8.21 1.90 -14.00
C ASP A 47 7.91 1.05 -15.24
N GLN A 48 8.93 0.35 -15.76
CA GLN A 48 8.79 -0.48 -16.96
C GLN A 48 7.86 -1.67 -16.75
N GLU A 49 7.86 -2.26 -15.55
CA GLU A 49 7.04 -3.43 -15.20
C GLU A 49 5.57 -3.01 -14.97
N LEU A 50 5.38 -1.83 -14.41
CA LEU A 50 4.06 -1.27 -14.10
C LEU A 50 3.39 -0.60 -15.31
N GLY A 51 4.15 -0.26 -16.34
CA GLY A 51 3.62 0.34 -17.57
C GLY A 51 3.56 1.87 -17.55
N GLY A 52 4.45 2.51 -16.78
CA GLY A 52 4.64 3.96 -16.81
C GLY A 52 4.19 4.70 -15.55
N ALA A 53 4.35 6.03 -15.60
CA ALA A 53 4.16 6.92 -14.45
C ALA A 53 2.75 6.90 -13.85
N GLU A 54 1.70 6.72 -14.67
CA GLU A 54 0.32 6.65 -14.16
C GLU A 54 0.11 5.42 -13.27
N ALA A 55 0.66 4.27 -13.68
CA ALA A 55 0.60 3.05 -12.89
C ALA A 55 1.40 3.17 -11.58
N ILE A 56 2.56 3.84 -11.60
CA ILE A 56 3.32 4.16 -10.38
C ILE A 56 2.46 4.97 -9.41
N VAL A 57 1.81 6.04 -9.88
CA VAL A 57 0.95 6.89 -9.03
C VAL A 57 -0.19 6.06 -8.43
N ASN A 58 -0.79 5.17 -9.21
CA ASN A 58 -1.85 4.29 -8.72
C ASN A 58 -1.33 3.32 -7.64
N VAL A 59 -0.16 2.71 -7.81
CA VAL A 59 0.46 1.87 -6.78
C VAL A 59 0.72 2.66 -5.50
N ILE A 60 1.26 3.87 -5.61
CA ILE A 60 1.51 4.75 -4.45
C ILE A 60 0.19 5.07 -3.73
N PHE A 61 -0.88 5.36 -4.47
CA PHE A 61 -2.20 5.61 -3.92
C PHE A 61 -2.68 4.42 -3.07
N HIS A 62 -2.59 3.19 -3.58
CA HIS A 62 -2.97 2.00 -2.82
C HIS A 62 -2.08 1.76 -1.59
N CYS A 63 -0.77 2.01 -1.69
CA CYS A 63 0.14 1.95 -0.54
C CYS A 63 -0.24 2.95 0.55
N ALA A 64 -0.67 4.16 0.15
CA ALA A 64 -1.14 5.18 1.07
C ALA A 64 -2.43 4.74 1.79
N LEU A 65 -3.37 4.08 1.09
CA LEU A 65 -4.57 3.51 1.72
C LEU A 65 -4.23 2.40 2.71
N VAL A 66 -3.28 1.52 2.38
CA VAL A 66 -2.77 0.50 3.30
C VAL A 66 -2.19 1.15 4.55
N ALA A 67 -1.33 2.16 4.40
CA ALA A 67 -0.76 2.87 5.54
C ALA A 67 -1.85 3.54 6.42
N GLN A 68 -2.88 4.13 5.81
CA GLN A 68 -4.01 4.69 6.55
C GLN A 68 -4.78 3.63 7.35
N CYS A 69 -4.93 2.41 6.82
CA CYS A 69 -5.54 1.31 7.56
C CYS A 69 -4.80 1.05 8.88
N PHE A 70 -3.47 1.03 8.87
CA PHE A 70 -2.70 0.88 10.11
C PHE A 70 -2.82 2.11 11.01
N GLN A 71 -2.56 3.31 10.48
CA GLN A 71 -2.54 4.56 11.26
C GLN A 71 -3.86 4.83 12.01
N ARG A 72 -5.00 4.63 11.34
CA ARG A 72 -6.32 4.91 11.93
C ARG A 72 -6.73 3.92 13.01
N ASN A 73 -6.13 2.74 13.03
CA ASN A 73 -6.50 1.65 13.92
C ASN A 73 -5.48 1.43 15.05
N GLY A 74 -4.61 2.42 15.29
CA GLY A 74 -3.63 2.40 16.39
C GLY A 74 -2.27 1.81 16.01
N GLY A 75 -2.09 1.43 14.74
CA GLY A 75 -0.81 1.01 14.19
C GLY A 75 0.14 2.20 13.99
N LYS A 76 1.43 1.99 14.22
CA LYS A 76 2.46 3.00 13.93
C LYS A 76 3.08 2.72 12.56
N VAL A 77 2.97 3.67 11.66
CA VAL A 77 3.66 3.61 10.36
C VAL A 77 4.87 4.55 10.42
N ARG A 78 6.04 4.02 10.79
CA ARG A 78 7.30 4.77 10.65
C ARG A 78 7.74 4.78 9.19
N THR A 79 8.68 5.67 8.85
CA THR A 79 9.35 5.65 7.55
C THR A 79 10.08 4.33 7.35
N LEU A 80 9.83 3.66 6.22
CA LEU A 80 10.48 2.43 5.81
C LEU A 80 11.88 2.71 5.24
N SER A 81 12.82 1.83 5.56
CA SER A 81 14.15 1.79 4.98
C SER A 81 14.22 0.82 3.79
N TYR A 82 15.26 0.90 2.96
CA TYR A 82 15.54 -0.15 1.96
C TYR A 82 15.71 -1.55 2.57
N GLU A 83 16.26 -1.66 3.78
CA GLU A 83 16.39 -2.95 4.48
C GLU A 83 15.01 -3.55 4.83
N ASP A 84 14.04 -2.71 5.21
CA ASP A 84 12.66 -3.15 5.45
C ASP A 84 12.02 -3.69 4.16
N LEU A 85 12.28 -3.03 3.03
CA LEU A 85 11.78 -3.43 1.71
C LEU A 85 12.44 -4.74 1.24
N ASP A 86 13.75 -4.88 1.40
CA ASP A 86 14.48 -6.11 1.07
C ASP A 86 14.02 -7.30 1.92
N GLY A 87 13.70 -7.06 3.20
CA GLY A 87 13.12 -8.07 4.09
C GLY A 87 11.73 -8.51 3.62
N ALA A 88 10.91 -7.56 3.15
CA ALA A 88 9.58 -7.82 2.65
C ALA A 88 9.55 -8.51 1.28
N ALA A 89 10.54 -8.24 0.41
CA ALA A 89 10.67 -8.81 -0.93
C ALA A 89 10.92 -10.33 -0.98
N ARG A 90 11.20 -10.97 0.18
CA ARG A 90 11.52 -12.40 0.23
C ARG A 90 10.27 -13.28 0.02
N GLY A 91 10.34 -14.18 -0.96
CA GLY A 91 9.28 -15.14 -1.26
C GLY A 91 8.04 -14.50 -1.89
N GLU A 92 6.92 -15.22 -1.90
CA GLU A 92 5.68 -14.75 -2.55
C GLU A 92 4.89 -13.77 -1.66
N PRO A 93 4.83 -12.46 -1.98
CA PRO A 93 4.28 -11.45 -1.09
C PRO A 93 2.76 -11.59 -0.89
N LEU A 94 2.00 -11.96 -1.93
CA LEU A 94 0.55 -12.15 -1.80
C LEU A 94 0.19 -13.31 -0.86
N ALA A 95 0.88 -14.45 -1.00
CA ALA A 95 0.66 -15.61 -0.14
C ALA A 95 1.02 -15.31 1.32
N ARG A 96 2.13 -14.60 1.55
CA ARG A 96 2.55 -14.14 2.88
C ARG A 96 1.54 -13.16 3.48
N LEU A 97 1.06 -12.20 2.68
CA LEU A 97 0.08 -11.22 3.14
C LEU A 97 -1.26 -11.88 3.45
N ALA A 98 -1.70 -12.90 2.70
CA ALA A 98 -2.92 -13.63 3.03
C ALA A 98 -2.86 -14.26 4.44
N GLN A 99 -1.68 -14.74 4.86
CA GLN A 99 -1.46 -15.28 6.20
C GLN A 99 -1.32 -14.19 7.27
N ALA A 100 -0.66 -13.08 6.93
CA ALA A 100 -0.35 -12.00 7.86
C ALA A 100 -1.53 -11.02 8.04
N GLN A 101 -2.21 -10.63 6.98
CA GLN A 101 -3.27 -9.63 6.96
C GLN A 101 -4.29 -9.95 5.86
N LEU A 102 -5.08 -11.02 6.06
CA LEU A 102 -6.08 -11.47 5.10
C LEU A 102 -7.00 -10.32 4.59
N PRO A 103 -7.49 -9.38 5.42
CA PRO A 103 -8.31 -8.27 4.92
C PRO A 103 -7.60 -7.35 3.93
N LEU A 104 -6.29 -7.09 4.12
CA LEU A 104 -5.51 -6.29 3.17
C LEU A 104 -5.26 -7.06 1.88
N HIS A 105 -5.00 -8.36 1.98
CA HIS A 105 -4.88 -9.22 0.80
C HIS A 105 -6.18 -9.21 -0.04
N GLU A 106 -7.34 -9.42 0.59
CA GLU A 106 -8.65 -9.35 -0.10
C GLU A 106 -8.87 -7.98 -0.76
N PHE A 107 -8.51 -6.89 -0.05
CA PHE A 107 -8.58 -5.53 -0.61
C PHE A 107 -7.73 -5.36 -1.87
N ILE A 108 -6.46 -5.78 -1.83
CA ILE A 108 -5.53 -5.63 -2.95
C ILE A 108 -6.05 -6.38 -4.18
N LEU A 109 -6.46 -7.64 -4.02
CA LEU A 109 -6.99 -8.43 -5.14
C LEU A 109 -8.26 -7.84 -5.75
N ALA A 110 -9.10 -7.19 -4.95
CA ALA A 110 -10.35 -6.61 -5.42
C ALA A 110 -10.20 -5.22 -6.08
N ASN A 111 -9.10 -4.50 -5.82
CA ASN A 111 -8.97 -3.08 -6.21
C ASN A 111 -7.74 -2.78 -7.09
N VAL A 112 -6.81 -3.73 -7.24
CA VAL A 112 -5.62 -3.57 -8.09
C VAL A 112 -5.67 -4.63 -9.18
N GLU A 113 -5.76 -4.23 -10.44
CA GLU A 113 -5.97 -5.18 -11.56
C GLU A 113 -4.68 -5.90 -11.98
N GLN A 114 -3.57 -5.16 -12.06
CA GLN A 114 -2.30 -5.72 -12.52
C GLN A 114 -1.63 -6.55 -11.42
N VAL A 115 -1.26 -7.79 -11.74
CA VAL A 115 -0.65 -8.73 -10.77
C VAL A 115 0.66 -8.21 -10.19
N GLU A 116 1.51 -7.57 -11.01
CA GLU A 116 2.78 -7.03 -10.51
C GLU A 116 2.56 -5.85 -9.55
N ALA A 117 1.57 -4.99 -9.82
CA ALA A 117 1.14 -3.96 -8.89
C ALA A 117 0.58 -4.56 -7.59
N GLN A 118 -0.24 -5.63 -7.67
CA GLN A 118 -0.75 -6.34 -6.49
C GLN A 118 0.39 -6.86 -5.61
N LYS A 119 1.40 -7.52 -6.21
CA LYS A 119 2.57 -8.03 -5.50
C LYS A 119 3.37 -6.92 -4.83
N LEU A 120 3.56 -5.79 -5.53
CA LEU A 120 4.29 -4.65 -5.02
C LEU A 120 3.59 -3.98 -3.84
N VAL A 121 2.28 -3.75 -3.94
CA VAL A 121 1.46 -3.25 -2.82
C VAL A 121 1.47 -4.24 -1.65
N ALA A 122 1.39 -5.54 -1.92
CA ALA A 122 1.42 -6.56 -0.87
C ALA A 122 2.77 -6.63 -0.15
N MET A 123 3.87 -6.47 -0.88
CA MET A 123 5.21 -6.38 -0.32
C MET A 123 5.33 -5.17 0.62
N ILE A 124 4.86 -3.99 0.19
CA ILE A 124 4.89 -2.79 1.01
C ILE A 124 3.97 -2.93 2.24
N ALA A 125 2.80 -3.57 2.08
CA ALA A 125 1.93 -3.89 3.21
C ALA A 125 2.61 -4.79 4.24
N LEU A 126 3.37 -5.80 3.80
CA LEU A 126 4.17 -6.66 4.67
C LEU A 126 5.30 -5.90 5.39
N ALA A 127 5.95 -4.95 4.71
CA ALA A 127 6.95 -4.10 5.33
C ALA A 127 6.36 -3.25 6.46
N ILE A 128 5.16 -2.68 6.25
CA ILE A 128 4.44 -1.93 7.28
C ILE A 128 3.96 -2.86 8.42
N ASP A 129 3.45 -4.06 8.09
CA ASP A 129 2.94 -5.02 9.07
C ASP A 129 4.02 -5.63 9.95
N GLY A 130 5.18 -5.99 9.38
CA GLY A 130 6.31 -6.59 10.09
C GLY A 130 6.93 -5.69 11.17
N MET A 131 6.45 -4.45 11.25
CA MET A 131 6.85 -3.44 12.22
C MET A 131 5.74 -3.08 13.21
N SER A 132 4.53 -3.65 13.04
CA SER A 132 3.30 -3.31 13.76
C SER A 132 2.90 -4.30 14.85
#